data_AF-A0A1M5R1H5-F1
#
_entry.id   AF-A0A1M5R1H5-F1
#
_cell.length_a   1.000
_cell.length_b   1.000
_cell.length_c   1.000
_cell.angle_alpha   90.00
_cell.angle_beta   90.00
_cell.angle_gamma   90.00
#
_symmetry.space_group_name_H-M   'P 1'
#
loop_
_entity.id
_entity.type
_entity.pdbx_description
1 polymer ?
#
loop_
_entity_poly.entity_id
_entity_poly.type
_entity_poly.pdbx_seq_one_letter_code
_entity_poly.pdbx_strand_id
1 'polypeptide(L)' 'MYLIHTTPVKCSLCEDCGWVCESHPDKPWEGEHACTCGAAGAPCPRCNAGDDDPRMPKGFKTEFDKKGWRH' A
#
# COMPACT_ATOMS: atom_id res chain seq x y z
N MET A 1 -28.26 -12.24 16.70
CA MET A 1 -27.76 -11.52 15.52
C MET A 1 -26.53 -12.27 15.02
N TYR A 2 -26.54 -12.81 13.80
CA TYR A 2 -25.37 -13.53 13.29
C TYR A 2 -24.27 -12.50 13.01
N LEU A 3 -23.21 -12.54 13.81
CA LEU A 3 -21.97 -11.84 13.51
C LEU A 3 -21.35 -12.56 12.31
N ILE A 4 -21.69 -12.09 11.11
CA ILE A 4 -20.90 -12.35 9.92
C ILE A 4 -19.52 -11.72 10.18
N HIS A 5 -18.61 -12.49 10.76
CA HIS A 5 -17.19 -12.18 10.67
C HIS A 5 -16.82 -12.35 9.19
N THR A 6 -17.16 -11.35 8.39
CA THR A 6 -16.49 -11.11 7.12
C THR A 6 -15.07 -10.76 7.49
N THR A 7 -14.21 -11.77 7.67
CA THR A 7 -12.78 -11.57 7.50
C THR A 7 -12.65 -10.81 6.19
N PRO A 8 -12.14 -9.56 6.18
CA PRO A 8 -11.93 -8.87 4.93
C PRO A 8 -11.11 -9.82 4.08
N VAL A 9 -11.62 -10.16 2.89
CA VAL A 9 -10.90 -11.03 1.96
C VAL A 9 -9.57 -10.35 1.71
N LYS A 10 -8.50 -10.90 2.29
CA LYS A 10 -7.17 -10.33 2.17
C LYS A 10 -6.85 -10.20 0.69
N CYS A 11 -6.42 -9.02 0.26
CA CYS A 11 -6.09 -8.85 -1.15
C CYS A 11 -4.90 -9.74 -1.48
N SER A 12 -5.12 -10.80 -2.26
CA SER A 12 -4.06 -11.76 -2.60
C SER A 12 -2.95 -11.18 -3.48
N LEU A 13 -3.19 -10.03 -4.12
CA LEU A 13 -2.23 -9.36 -5.00
C LEU A 13 -1.19 -8.55 -4.21
N CYS A 14 -1.63 -7.82 -3.18
CA CYS A 14 -0.78 -6.94 -2.38
C CYS A 14 -0.65 -7.39 -0.92
N GLU A 15 -1.22 -8.53 -0.55
CA GLU A 15 -1.23 -9.04 0.83
C GLU A 15 -1.75 -8.01 1.86
N ASP A 16 -2.76 -7.22 1.45
CA ASP A 16 -3.33 -6.08 2.18
C ASP A 16 -2.37 -4.91 2.47
N CYS A 17 -1.12 -4.93 1.99
CA CYS A 17 -0.24 -3.78 2.15
C CYS A 17 -0.73 -2.57 1.32
N GLY A 18 -1.50 -2.82 0.25
CA GLY A 18 -2.08 -1.80 -0.63
C GLY A 18 -1.19 -1.44 -1.83
N TRP A 19 -0.03 -2.08 -1.96
CA TRP A 19 1.00 -1.75 -2.95
C TRP A 19 1.52 -3.02 -3.64
N VAL A 20 1.81 -2.91 -4.94
CA VAL A 20 2.47 -3.94 -5.75
C VAL A 20 3.80 -3.42 -6.26
N CYS A 21 4.69 -4.31 -6.66
CA CYS A 21 5.95 -3.89 -7.27
C CYS A 21 5.70 -3.24 -8.65
N GLU A 22 6.30 -2.08 -8.92
CA GLU A 22 6.10 -1.38 -10.19
C GLU A 22 6.60 -2.19 -11.40
N SER A 23 7.66 -2.98 -11.22
CA SER A 23 8.23 -3.83 -12.29
C SER A 23 7.56 -5.19 -12.39
N HIS A 24 6.90 -5.64 -11.32
CA HIS A 24 6.23 -6.95 -11.22
C HIS A 24 4.85 -6.75 -10.57
N PRO A 25 3.84 -6.28 -11.33
CA PRO A 25 2.54 -5.86 -10.78
C PRO A 25 1.71 -7.03 -10.22
N ASP A 26 2.15 -8.27 -10.45
CA ASP A 26 1.61 -9.49 -9.86
C ASP A 26 2.19 -9.82 -8.47
N LYS A 27 3.20 -9.07 -8.01
CA LYS A 27 3.86 -9.29 -6.72
C LYS A 27 3.60 -8.16 -5.74
N PRO A 28 3.41 -8.47 -4.44
CA PRO A 28 3.32 -7.45 -3.40
C PRO A 28 4.63 -6.66 -3.32
N TRP A 29 4.52 -5.37 -2.98
CA TRP A 29 5.70 -4.53 -2.76
C TRP A 29 6.32 -4.73 -1.38
N GLU A 30 5.47 -4.95 -0.37
CA GLU A 30 5.84 -5.23 1.02
C GLU A 30 5.09 -6.48 1.51
N GLY A 31 5.73 -7.29 2.36
CA GLY A 31 5.15 -8.54 2.86
C GLY A 31 6.15 -9.69 2.84
N GLU A 32 5.71 -10.86 3.30
CA GLU A 32 6.50 -12.10 3.30
C GLU A 32 6.80 -12.56 1.86
N HIS A 33 5.91 -12.24 0.90
CA HIS A 33 6.06 -12.62 -0.50
C HIS A 33 6.42 -11.44 -1.41
N ALA A 34 6.94 -10.36 -0.81
CA ALA A 34 7.32 -9.14 -1.51
C ALA A 34 8.32 -9.41 -2.64
N CYS A 35 8.18 -8.65 -3.73
CA CYS A 35 9.16 -8.67 -4.80
C CYS A 35 10.52 -8.16 -4.30
N THR A 36 11.57 -8.98 -4.43
CA THR A 36 12.92 -8.62 -3.98
C THR A 36 13.75 -7.92 -5.05
N CYS A 37 13.14 -7.40 -6.13
CA CYS A 37 13.85 -6.78 -7.24
C CYS A 37 14.38 -5.36 -6.96
N GLY A 38 13.91 -4.72 -5.88
CA GLY A 38 14.32 -3.37 -5.49
C GLY A 38 13.63 -2.22 -6.22
N ALA A 39 12.66 -2.50 -7.10
CA ALA A 39 11.84 -1.47 -7.73
C ALA A 39 10.86 -0.82 -6.71
N ALA A 40 10.35 0.37 -7.05
CA ALA A 40 9.42 1.11 -6.21
C ALA A 40 8.03 0.44 -6.13
N GLY A 41 7.21 0.94 -5.19
CA GLY A 41 5.84 0.51 -5.02
C GLY A 41 4.89 1.28 -5.93
N ALA A 42 3.98 0.56 -6.57
CA ALA A 42 2.84 1.09 -7.29
C ALA A 42 1.54 0.77 -6.54
N PRO A 43 0.50 1.62 -6.63
CA PRO A 43 -0.78 1.35 -5.97
C PRO A 43 -1.38 0.04 -6.49
N CYS A 44 -1.83 -0.82 -5.57
CA CYS A 44 -2.49 -2.06 -5.93
C CYS A 44 -3.75 -1.76 -6.76
N PRO A 45 -3.89 -2.27 -7.99
CA PRO A 45 -5.04 -1.98 -8.85
C PRO A 45 -6.35 -2.60 -8.36
N ARG A 46 -6.29 -3.53 -7.39
CA ARG A 46 -7.49 -4.13 -6.77
C ARG A 46 -7.93 -3.38 -5.51
N CYS A 47 -7.00 -2.82 -4.75
CA CYS A 47 -7.31 -2.04 -3.56
C CYS A 47 -7.54 -0.55 -3.87
N ASN A 48 -6.88 -0.03 -4.90
CA ASN A 48 -6.92 1.37 -5.32
C ASN A 48 -7.50 1.48 -6.74
N ALA A 49 -8.58 0.74 -7.01
CA ALA A 49 -9.20 0.66 -8.35
C ALA A 49 -10.03 1.90 -8.76
N GLY A 50 -10.25 2.84 -7.83
CA GLY A 50 -11.05 4.04 -8.05
C GLY A 50 -10.20 5.29 -8.23
N ASP A 51 -10.87 6.42 -8.48
CA ASP A 51 -10.29 7.78 -8.51
C ASP A 51 -9.97 8.31 -7.09
N ASP A 52 -10.16 7.47 -6.07
CA ASP A 52 -9.80 7.78 -4.68
C ASP A 52 -8.28 7.79 -4.54
N ASP A 53 -7.76 8.73 -3.77
CA ASP A 53 -6.32 8.81 -3.49
C ASP A 53 -5.80 7.43 -3.02
N PRO A 54 -4.69 6.93 -3.60
CA PRO A 54 -4.17 5.63 -3.23
C PRO A 54 -3.88 5.60 -1.73
N ARG A 55 -4.28 4.50 -1.08
CA ARG A 55 -4.10 4.33 0.36
C ARG A 55 -2.64 4.56 0.73
N MET A 56 -2.37 5.61 1.50
CA MET A 56 -1.03 5.90 2.01
C MET A 56 -0.37 4.65 2.63
N PRO A 57 0.93 4.40 2.37
CA PRO A 57 1.63 3.28 2.96
C PRO A 57 1.63 3.37 4.49
N LYS A 58 1.56 2.22 5.16
CA LYS A 58 1.58 2.16 6.61
C LYS A 58 2.93 2.70 7.12
N GLY A 59 2.89 3.78 7.91
CA GLY A 59 4.10 4.38 8.50
C GLY A 59 4.65 5.61 7.76
N PHE A 60 4.01 6.06 6.67
CA PHE A 60 4.35 7.34 6.06
C PHE A 60 4.06 8.51 7.02
N LYS A 61 5.13 9.17 7.50
CA LYS A 61 5.07 10.38 8.32
C LYS A 61 5.66 11.53 7.53
N THR A 62 4.85 12.53 7.18
CA THR A 62 5.34 13.82 6.68
C THR A 62 5.87 14.62 7.87
N GLU A 63 7.13 14.43 8.25
CA GLU A 63 7.79 15.30 9.22
C GLU A 63 8.24 16.57 8.49
N PHE A 64 7.30 17.49 8.27
CA PHE A 64 7.65 18.83 7.83
C PHE A 64 8.10 19.60 9.07
N ASP A 65 9.42 19.79 9.21
CA ASP A 65 9.98 20.57 10.32
C ASP A 65 9.35 21.98 10.31
N LYS A 66 8.70 22.33 11.42
CA LYS A 66 7.97 23.59 11.58
C LYS A 66 8.91 24.79 11.78
N LYS A 67 10.24 24.64 11.75
CA LYS A 67 11.16 25.78 11.74
C LYS A 67 11.27 26.27 10.31
N GLY A 68 10.34 27.14 9.97
CA GLY A 68 10.22 27.79 8.67
C GLY A 68 11.57 28.23 8.09
N TRP A 69 11.62 28.17 6.76
CA TRP A 69 12.69 28.67 5.90
C TRP A 69 13.21 30.00 6.44
N ARG A 70 14.43 29.99 7.00
CA ARG A 70 15.13 31.22 7.36
C ARG A 70 15.80 31.74 6.09
N HIS A 71 15.19 32.76 5.50
CA HIS A 71 15.76 33.56 4.40
C HIS A 71 16.96 34.37 4.90
#